data_AF-A0A349BMH3-F1
#
_entry.id   AF-A0A349BMH3-F1
#
_cell.length_a   1.000
_cell.length_b   1.000
_cell.length_c   1.000
_cell.angle_alpha   90.00
_cell.angle_beta   90.00
_cell.angle_gamma   90.00
#
_symmetry.space_group_name_H-M   'P 1'
#
loop_
_entity.id
_entity.type
_entity.pdbx_description
1 polymer ?
#
loop_
_entity_poly.entity_id
_entity_poly.type
_entity_poly.pdbx_seq_one_letter_code
_entity_poly.pdbx_strand_id
1 'polypeptide(L)' 'MEMKNTLRLDSGQIEVVDDSMAEVLSRKTPAERIRIGFNLWTSARNMLMTHLKKTHPEWDIEKLKQEVARRLSHGAV' A
#
# COMPACT_ATOMS: atom_id res chain seq x y z
N MET A 1 34.37 -13.50 -1.19
CA MET A 1 34.18 -12.31 -2.04
C MET A 1 32.93 -11.61 -1.55
N GLU A 2 33.08 -10.68 -0.62
CA GLU A 2 31.96 -9.90 -0.11
C GLU A 2 31.51 -8.92 -1.19
N MET A 3 30.29 -9.07 -1.68
CA MET A 3 29.63 -8.03 -2.45
C MET A 3 29.26 -6.92 -1.47
N LYS A 4 30.02 -5.82 -1.46
CA LYS A 4 29.62 -4.60 -0.77
C LYS A 4 28.27 -4.17 -1.34
N ASN A 5 27.22 -4.28 -0.53
CA ASN A 5 25.87 -3.87 -0.88
C ASN A 5 25.89 -2.34 -1.12
N THR A 6 25.77 -1.93 -2.37
CA THR A 6 25.88 -0.53 -2.82
C THR A 6 24.59 0.28 -2.61
N LEU A 7 23.77 -0.10 -1.63
CA LEU A 7 22.55 0.62 -1.28
C LEU A 7 22.88 1.68 -0.23
N ARG A 8 22.54 2.95 -0.48
CA ARG A 8 22.78 4.04 0.47
C ARG A 8 21.70 3.96 1.54
N LEU A 9 22.06 3.44 2.71
CA LEU A 9 21.19 3.39 3.89
C LEU A 9 21.17 4.75 4.63
N ASP A 10 21.01 5.83 3.88
CA ASP A 10 20.82 7.17 4.45
C ASP A 10 19.33 7.57 4.40
N SER A 11 18.98 8.61 5.16
CA SER A 11 17.60 9.10 5.28
C SER A 11 16.95 9.55 3.96
N GLY A 12 17.69 9.54 2.85
CA GLY A 12 17.20 9.82 1.49
C GLY A 12 16.68 8.61 0.72
N GLN A 13 16.86 7.36 1.19
CA GLN A 13 16.27 6.16 0.56
C GLN A 13 15.19 5.54 1.46
N ILE A 14 13.95 6.00 1.32
CA ILE A 14 12.79 5.45 2.05
C ILE A 14 12.34 4.09 1.50
N GLU A 15 12.94 3.62 0.40
CA GLU A 15 12.54 2.42 -0.33
C GLU A 15 13.24 1.14 0.15
N VAL A 16 14.29 1.25 0.97
CA VAL A 16 15.01 0.08 1.51
C VAL A 16 14.50 -0.23 2.90
N VAL A 17 13.97 -1.45 3.08
CA VAL A 17 13.55 -1.94 4.39
C VAL A 17 14.78 -2.23 5.23
N ASP A 18 14.82 -1.72 6.46
CA ASP A 18 15.86 -2.04 7.44
C ASP A 18 16.05 -3.55 7.60
N ASP A 19 17.30 -4.03 7.70
CA ASP A 19 17.62 -5.45 7.76
C ASP A 19 16.89 -6.18 8.90
N SER A 20 16.73 -5.52 10.06
CA SER A 20 16.00 -6.11 11.19
C SER A 20 14.52 -6.30 10.86
N MET A 21 13.93 -5.37 10.10
CA MET A 21 12.55 -5.47 9.67
C MET A 21 12.39 -6.48 8.54
N ALA A 22 13.36 -6.56 7.63
CA ALA A 22 13.40 -7.57 6.57
C ALA A 22 13.40 -8.99 7.17
N GLU A 23 14.14 -9.23 8.25
CA GLU A 23 14.12 -10.50 8.97
C GLU A 23 12.75 -10.82 9.59
N VAL A 24 12.10 -9.85 10.22
CA VAL A 24 10.77 -10.05 10.81
C VAL A 24 9.69 -10.30 9.74
N LEU A 25 9.80 -9.66 8.58
CA LEU A 25 8.92 -9.89 7.43
C LEU A 25 9.22 -11.22 6.74
N SER A 26 10.48 -11.64 6.69
CA SER A 26 10.87 -12.91 6.06
C SER A 26 10.27 -14.12 6.78
N ARG A 27 10.15 -14.04 8.12
CA ARG A 27 9.53 -15.06 8.99
C ARG A 27 8.01 -15.17 8.90
N LYS A 28 7.31 -14.29 8.16
CA LYS A 28 5.86 -14.37 7.97
C LYS A 28 5.49 -15.61 7.16
N THR A 29 4.48 -16.33 7.63
CA THR A 29 3.88 -17.46 6.90
C THR A 29 3.20 -16.97 5.61
N PRO A 30 2.98 -17.87 4.62
CA PRO A 30 2.26 -17.52 3.40
C PRO A 30 0.88 -16.87 3.65
N ALA A 31 0.11 -17.40 4.61
CA ALA A 31 -1.19 -16.85 4.97
C ALA A 31 -1.10 -15.43 5.53
N GLU A 32 -0.09 -15.14 6.35
CA GLU A 32 0.12 -13.80 6.89
C GLU A 32 0.53 -12.79 5.83
N ARG A 33 1.36 -13.20 4.86
CA ARG A 33 1.76 -12.36 3.73
C ARG A 33 0.55 -11.95 2.88
N ILE A 34 -0.35 -12.89 2.59
CA ILE A 34 -1.61 -12.60 1.87
C ILE A 34 -2.50 -11.68 2.70
N ARG A 35 -2.63 -11.94 4.01
CA ARG A 35 -3.41 -11.07 4.91
C ARG A 35 -2.89 -9.63 4.93
N ILE A 36 -1.57 -9.43 4.90
CA ILE A 36 -0.99 -8.09 4.76
C ILE A 36 -1.49 -7.42 3.48
N GLY A 37 -1.46 -8.11 2.34
CA GLY A 37 -1.99 -7.60 1.08
C GLY A 37 -3.46 -7.17 1.16
N PHE A 38 -4.33 -8.00 1.73
CA PHE A 38 -5.76 -7.64 1.91
C PHE A 38 -5.97 -6.45 2.85
N ASN A 39 -5.15 -6.35 3.91
CA ASN A 39 -5.20 -5.22 4.83
C ASN A 39 -4.76 -3.92 4.15
N LEU A 40 -3.70 -3.97 3.32
CA LEU A 40 -3.24 -2.82 2.54
C LEU A 40 -4.33 -2.34 1.58
N TRP A 41 -4.98 -3.26 0.85
CA TRP A 41 -6.09 -2.92 -0.04
C TRP A 41 -7.25 -2.26 0.71
N THR A 42 -7.66 -2.84 1.85
CA THR A 42 -8.78 -2.32 2.67
C THR A 42 -8.46 -0.94 3.21
N SER A 43 -7.22 -0.74 3.67
CA SER A 43 -6.73 0.56 4.14
C SER A 43 -6.78 1.61 3.04
N ALA A 44 -6.19 1.32 1.88
CA ALA A 44 -6.17 2.24 0.74
C ALA A 44 -7.57 2.62 0.27
N ARG A 45 -8.48 1.63 0.18
CA ARG A 45 -9.90 1.85 -0.13
C ARG A 45 -10.55 2.82 0.86
N ASN A 46 -10.37 2.59 2.16
CA ASN A 46 -11.00 3.41 3.19
C ASN A 46 -10.46 4.85 3.21
N MET A 47 -9.15 5.01 2.99
CA MET A 47 -8.51 6.32 2.84
C MET A 47 -9.10 7.08 1.64
N LEU A 48 -9.18 6.43 0.48
CA LEU A 48 -9.75 7.03 -0.74
C LEU A 48 -11.23 7.37 -0.57
N MET A 49 -12.04 6.46 -0.04
CA MET A 49 -13.47 6.72 0.23
C MET A 49 -13.65 7.95 1.12
N THR A 50 -12.89 8.03 2.23
CA THR A 50 -12.96 9.16 3.16
C THR A 50 -12.53 10.46 2.50
N HIS A 51 -11.40 10.45 1.79
CA HIS A 51 -10.87 11.62 1.11
C HIS A 51 -11.83 12.13 0.03
N LEU A 52 -12.35 11.25 -0.82
CA LEU A 52 -13.27 11.63 -1.91
C LEU A 52 -14.61 12.10 -1.37
N LYS A 53 -15.16 11.46 -0.34
CA LYS A 53 -16.41 11.92 0.30
C LYS A 53 -16.27 13.35 0.85
N LYS A 54 -15.11 13.70 1.40
CA LYS A 54 -14.82 15.06 1.89
C LYS A 54 -14.62 16.05 0.75
N THR A 55 -13.91 15.65 -0.29
CA THR A 55 -13.50 16.53 -1.41
C THR A 55 -14.62 16.76 -2.41
N HIS A 56 -15.54 15.79 -2.55
CA HIS A 56 -16.68 15.80 -3.46
C HIS A 56 -17.99 15.53 -2.69
N PRO A 57 -18.45 16.47 -1.84
CA PRO A 57 -19.69 16.32 -1.07
C PRO A 57 -20.94 16.20 -1.96
N GLU A 58 -20.84 16.62 -3.23
CA GLU A 58 -21.89 16.53 -4.23
C GLU A 58 -22.03 15.15 -4.88
N TRP A 59 -21.06 14.24 -4.65
CA TRP A 59 -21.14 12.90 -5.22
C TRP A 59 -22.00 11.97 -4.36
N ASP A 60 -22.83 11.20 -5.04
CA ASP A 60 -23.51 10.08 -4.41
C ASP A 60 -22.54 8.93 -4.10
N ILE A 61 -23.04 7.94 -3.35
CA ILE A 61 -22.24 6.83 -2.89
C ILE A 61 -21.78 5.90 -4.03
N GLU A 62 -22.53 5.83 -5.13
CA GLU A 62 -22.22 4.95 -6.25
C GLU A 62 -21.08 5.54 -7.09
N LYS A 63 -21.12 6.85 -7.37
CA LYS A 63 -20.03 7.57 -8.02
C LYS A 63 -18.74 7.52 -7.19
N LEU A 64 -18.85 7.64 -5.87
CA LEU A 64 -17.71 7.45 -4.96
C LEU A 64 -17.11 6.05 -5.09
N LYS A 65 -17.93 4.99 -5.02
CA LYS A 65 -17.45 3.61 -5.15
C LYS A 65 -16.79 3.36 -6.51
N GLN A 66 -17.39 3.86 -7.59
CA GLN A 66 -16.87 3.72 -8.95
C GLN A 66 -15.49 4.37 -9.07
N GLU A 67 -15.33 5.59 -8.59
CA GLU A 67 -14.05 6.29 -8.66
C GLU A 67 -12.98 5.63 -7.79
N VAL A 68 -13.35 5.13 -6.60
CA VAL A 68 -12.41 4.36 -5.76
C VAL A 68 -11.98 3.07 -6.45
N ALA A 69 -12.91 2.32 -7.05
CA ALA A 69 -12.61 1.11 -7.80
C ALA A 69 -11.66 1.41 -8.96
N ARG A 70 -11.95 2.44 -9.76
CA ARG A 70 -11.12 2.91 -10.87
C ARG A 70 -9.70 3.27 -10.42
N ARG A 71 -9.53 3.96 -9.28
CA ARG A 71 -8.19 4.32 -8.77
C ARG A 71 -7.40 3.11 -8.28
N LEU A 72 -8.04 2.22 -7.51
CA LEU A 72 -7.38 1.02 -6.99
C LEU A 72 -7.03 0.01 -8.08
N SER A 73 -7.82 -0.04 -9.15
CA SER A 73 -7.56 -0.89 -10.32
C SER A 73 -6.59 -0.27 -11.32
N HIS A 74 -6.06 0.93 -11.06
CA HIS A 74 -5.27 1.71 -12.01
C HIS A 74 -5.99 1.93 -13.36
N GLY A 75 -7.32 2.06 -13.33
CA GLY A 75 -8.15 2.31 -14.51
C GLY A 75 -8.55 1.06 -15.30
N ALA A 76 -8.32 -0.14 -14.76
CA ALA A 76 -8.73 -1.39 -15.41
C ALA A 76 -10.25 -1.68 -15.33
N VAL A 77 -11.00 -0.87 -14.56
CA VAL A 77 -12.46 -0.93 -14.41
C VAL A 77 -13.10 0.41 -14.67
#